data_AF-A0A822DDS7-F1
#
_entry.id   AF-A0A822DDS7-F1
#
_cell.length_a   1.000
_cell.length_b   1.000
_cell.length_c   1.000
_cell.angle_alpha   90.00
_cell.angle_beta   90.00
_cell.angle_gamma   90.00
#
_symmetry.space_group_name_H-M   'P 1'
#
loop_
_entity.id
_entity.type
_entity.pdbx_description
1 polymer ?
#
loop_
_entity_poly.entity_id
_entity_poly.type
_entity_poly.pdbx_seq_one_letter_code
_entity_poly.pdbx_strand_id
1 'polypeptide(L)' 'RSEFGVSKVKLLAMGQGQEKVAINLIEQSVSRGYWLMLQNCHLLVKWLIDLEKHLDKLSKPHPDF' A
#
# COMPACT_ATOMS: atom_id res chain seq x y z
N ARG A 1 -22.69 9.14 0.39
CA ARG A 1 -22.37 7.78 -0.09
C ARG A 1 -21.04 7.91 -0.81
N SER A 2 -19.91 7.64 -0.14
CA SER A 2 -18.61 7.81 -0.78
C SER A 2 -18.50 6.77 -1.88
N GLU A 3 -18.57 7.22 -3.13
CA GLU A 3 -18.25 6.42 -4.30
C GLU A 3 -16.76 6.10 -4.24
N PHE A 4 -16.42 5.01 -3.55
CA PHE A 4 -15.21 4.27 -3.86
C PHE A 4 -15.37 3.79 -5.31
N GLY A 5 -15.00 4.63 -6.27
CA GLY A 5 -14.86 4.21 -7.65
C GLY A 5 -13.93 3.01 -7.63
N VAL A 6 -14.42 1.85 -8.04
CA VAL A 6 -13.66 0.58 -8.11
C VAL A 6 -12.35 0.78 -8.89
N SER A 7 -12.28 1.84 -9.72
CA SER A 7 -11.11 2.35 -10.43
C SER A 7 -9.98 2.94 -9.58
N LYS A 8 -10.16 3.19 -8.26
CA LYS A 8 -9.10 3.74 -7.38
C LYS A 8 -8.42 2.69 -6.48
N VAL A 9 -8.85 1.43 -6.50
CA VAL A 9 -8.26 0.36 -5.67
C VAL A 9 -7.27 -0.46 -6.50
N LYS A 10 -6.05 -0.64 -5.99
CA LYS A 10 -5.02 -1.53 -6.52
C LYS A 10 -4.84 -2.74 -5.61
N LEU A 11 -4.65 -3.90 -6.21
CA LEU A 11 -4.41 -5.17 -5.52
C LEU A 11 -2.99 -5.64 -5.81
N LEU A 12 -2.24 -6.02 -4.77
CA LEU A 12 -0.90 -6.61 -4.92
C LEU A 12 -0.79 -7.88 -4.08
N ALA A 13 -0.52 -9.01 -4.72
CA ALA A 13 -0.18 -10.25 -4.02
C ALA A 13 1.29 -10.21 -3.61
N MET A 14 1.55 -10.30 -2.31
CA MET A 14 2.89 -10.33 -1.74
C MET A 14 3.53 -11.70 -1.96
N GLY A 15 4.80 -11.67 -2.35
CA GLY A 15 5.67 -12.83 -2.55
C GLY A 15 7.12 -12.36 -2.61
N GLN A 16 8.06 -13.29 -2.58
CA GLN A 16 9.49 -12.96 -2.59
C GLN A 16 9.83 -12.02 -3.77
N GLY A 17 10.47 -10.89 -3.47
CA GLY A 17 10.84 -9.88 -4.47
C GLY A 17 9.79 -8.79 -4.73
N GLN A 18 8.59 -8.88 -4.12
CA GLN A 18 7.54 -7.87 -4.25
C GLN A 18 7.68 -6.70 -3.28
N GLU A 19 8.62 -6.75 -2.34
CA GLU A 19 8.82 -5.74 -1.30
C GLU A 19 9.01 -4.33 -1.90
N LYS A 20 9.87 -4.23 -2.93
CA LYS A 20 10.15 -2.95 -3.61
C LYS A 20 8.94 -2.44 -4.39
N VAL A 21 8.20 -3.35 -5.03
CA VAL A 21 6.99 -3.02 -5.79
C VAL A 21 5.89 -2.52 -4.86
N ALA A 22 5.73 -3.16 -3.71
CA ALA A 22 4.78 -2.77 -2.68
C ALA A 22 5.05 -1.35 -2.18
N ILE A 23 6.29 -1.03 -1.81
CA ILE A 23 6.65 0.33 -1.35
C ILE A 23 6.37 1.39 -2.42
N ASN A 24 6.80 1.16 -3.66
CA ASN A 24 6.54 2.09 -4.76
C ASN A 24 5.03 2.29 -5.01
N LEU A 25 4.23 1.22 -4.89
CA LEU A 25 2.78 1.32 -5.02
C LEU A 25 2.15 2.08 -3.85
N ILE A 26 2.66 1.91 -2.62
CA ILE A 26 2.21 2.67 -1.46
C ILE A 26 2.48 4.16 -1.68
N GLU A 27 3.70 4.56 -2.03
CA GLU A 27 4.04 5.96 -2.26
C GLU A 27 3.17 6.60 -3.35
N GLN A 28 2.92 5.87 -4.44
CA GLN A 28 2.01 6.34 -5.50
C GLN A 28 0.57 6.45 -5.01
N SER A 29 0.11 5.48 -4.24
CA SER A 29 -1.24 5.46 -3.69
C SER A 29 -1.45 6.60 -2.70
N VAL A 30 -0.49 6.81 -1.79
CA VAL A 30 -0.44 7.94 -0.84
C VAL A 30 -0.48 9.27 -1.57
N SER A 31 0.27 9.42 -2.67
CA SER A 31 0.32 10.67 -3.43
C SER A 31 -0.92 10.93 -4.27
N ARG A 32 -1.57 9.88 -4.80
CA ARG A 32 -2.67 10.00 -5.78
C ARG A 32 -4.06 9.76 -5.18
N GLY A 33 -4.15 9.37 -3.91
CA GLY A 33 -5.42 9.00 -3.27
C GLY A 33 -5.97 7.68 -3.80
N TYR A 34 -5.09 6.72 -4.09
CA TYR A 34 -5.50 5.37 -4.44
C TYR A 34 -5.44 4.47 -3.23
N TRP A 35 -6.28 3.45 -3.19
CA TRP A 35 -6.24 2.44 -2.14
C TRP A 35 -5.36 1.30 -2.61
N LEU A 36 -4.47 0.80 -1.75
CA LEU A 36 -3.69 -0.40 -2.04
C LEU A 36 -4.04 -1.49 -1.04
N MET A 37 -4.46 -2.64 -1.55
CA MET A 37 -4.68 -3.83 -0.75
C MET A 37 -3.59 -4.86 -1.04
N LEU A 38 -2.82 -5.19 0.00
CA LEU A 38 -1.81 -6.24 -0.03
C LEU A 38 -2.45 -7.59 0.33
N GLN A 39 -2.27 -8.57 -0.54
CA GLN A 39 -2.72 -9.96 -0.34
C GLN A 39 -1.52 -10.84 0.01
N ASN A 40 -1.74 -11.99 0.64
CA ASN A 40 -0.68 -12.94 1.01
C ASN A 40 0.46 -12.36 1.87
N CYS A 41 0.17 -11.32 2.66
CA CYS A 41 1.16 -10.67 3.55
C CYS A 41 1.85 -11.64 4.53
N HIS A 42 1.16 -12.74 4.89
CA HIS A 42 1.70 -13.80 5.75
C HIS A 42 2.94 -14.50 5.17
N LEU A 43 3.20 -14.40 3.85
CA LEU A 43 4.41 -14.93 3.23
C LEU A 43 5.65 -14.07 3.54
N LEU A 44 5.46 -12.81 3.94
CA LEU A 44 6.51 -11.82 4.17
C LEU A 44 6.37 -11.13 5.53
N VAL A 45 6.07 -11.88 6.60
CA VAL A 45 5.83 -11.34 7.95
C VAL A 45 6.96 -10.43 8.44
N LYS A 46 8.23 -10.80 8.19
CA LYS A 46 9.38 -9.97 8.59
C LYS A 46 9.36 -8.60 7.92
N TRP A 47 9.02 -8.55 6.63
CA TRP A 47 8.94 -7.30 5.88
C TRP A 47 7.77 -6.43 6.33
N LEU A 48 6.69 -6.99 6.90
CA LEU A 48 5.59 -6.18 7.44
C LEU A 48 6.04 -5.23 8.55
N ILE A 49 7.08 -5.60 9.31
CA ILE A 49 7.69 -4.72 10.32
C ILE A 49 8.38 -3.51 9.66
N ASP A 50 9.03 -3.73 8.51
CA ASP A 50 9.65 -2.66 7.73
C ASP A 50 8.61 -1.78 7.03
N LEU A 51 7.52 -2.39 6.57
CA LEU A 51 6.36 -1.70 6.02
C LEU A 51 5.73 -0.76 7.05
N GLU A 52 5.45 -1.23 8.27
CA GLU A 52 4.88 -0.42 9.36
C GLU A 52 5.73 0.83 9.63
N LYS A 53 7.06 0.65 9.79
CA LYS A 53 8.01 1.77 9.97
C LYS A 53 8.03 2.75 8.80
N HIS A 54 7.75 2.28 7.58
CA HIS A 54 7.65 3.15 6.43
C HIS A 54 6.33 3.94 6.45
N LEU A 55 5.22 3.30 6.80
CA LEU A 55 3.92 3.94 6.94
C LEU A 55 3.92 5.02 8.04
N ASP A 56 4.59 4.78 9.17
CA ASP A 56 4.74 5.78 10.25
C ASP A 56 5.43 7.09 9.80
N LYS A 57 6.23 7.03 8.72
CA LYS A 57 6.94 8.20 8.19
C LYS A 57 6.08 9.02 7.21
N LEU A 58 4.89 8.54 6.85
CA LEU A 58 4.00 9.25 5.95
C LEU A 58 3.39 10.46 6.67
N SER A 59 3.87 11.66 6.35
CA SER A 59 3.50 12.88 7.06
C SER A 59 2.31 13.64 6.46
N LYS A 60 2.00 13.41 5.18
CA LYS A 60 0.91 14.09 4.44
C LYS A 60 0.30 13.18 3.37
N PRO A 61 -0.49 12.16 3.77
CA PRO A 61 -1.22 11.37 2.79
C PRO A 61 -2.26 12.22 2.07
N HIS A 62 -2.58 11.85 0.83
CA HIS A 62 -3.70 12.43 0.10
C HIS A 62 -5.00 12.22 0.89
N PRO A 63 -5.95 13.16 0.92
CA PRO A 63 -7.17 13.05 1.74
C PRO A 63 -8.07 11.85 1.39
N ASP A 64 -7.92 11.30 0.18
CA ASP A 64 -8.62 10.08 -0.28
C ASP A 64 -7.81 8.78 -0.08
N PHE A 65 -6.60 8.83 0.49
CA PHE A 65 -5.74 7.65 0.74
C PHE A 65 -6.13 6.96 2.05
#